data_AF-A0A314KX76-F1
#
_entry.id   AF-A0A314KX76-F1
#
_cell.length_a   1.000
_cell.length_b   1.000
_cell.length_c   1.000
_cell.angle_alpha   90.00
_cell.angle_beta   90.00
_cell.angle_gamma   90.00
#
_symmetry.space_group_name_H-M   'P 1'
#
loop_
_entity.id
_entity.type
_entity.pdbx_description
1 polymer ?
#
loop_
_entity_poly.entity_id
_entity_poly.type
_entity_poly.pdbx_seq_one_letter_code
_entity_poly.pdbx_strand_id
1 'polypeptide(L)'
;QKIGIQVNLMCVFCGQAEELLEHLFFECSYTSSIWKRLLNWMGIQRQIQTWEEELQWVTYQARKKKGIGNIISTVFGMLLHSIWRDRNAIRFQSGCTSAEQICRDITSYIHIK
;
A
#
# COMPACT_ATOMS: atom_id res chain seq x y z
N GLN A 1 -8.77 8.67 -30.80
CA GLN A 1 -9.79 7.86 -30.08
C GLN A 1 -9.24 7.52 -28.70
N LYS A 2 -9.86 7.99 -27.61
CA LYS A 2 -9.55 7.48 -26.27
C LYS A 2 -10.34 6.18 -26.12
N ILE A 3 -9.65 5.04 -26.02
CA ILE A 3 -10.26 3.79 -25.58
C ILE A 3 -10.55 3.97 -24.09
N GLY A 4 -11.71 4.55 -23.78
CA GLY A 4 -12.10 4.84 -22.40
C GLY A 4 -12.98 3.71 -21.88
N ILE A 5 -12.41 2.79 -21.12
CA ILE A 5 -13.22 1.93 -20.24
C ILE A 5 -13.88 2.87 -19.24
N GLN A 6 -15.21 2.95 -19.26
CA GLN A 6 -15.96 3.71 -18.26
C GLN A 6 -15.83 2.96 -16.93
N VAL A 7 -15.08 3.52 -16.00
CA VAL A 7 -14.86 2.93 -14.67
C VAL A 7 -15.43 3.86 -13.62
N ASN A 8 -16.00 3.29 -12.56
CA ASN A 8 -16.39 4.07 -11.41
C ASN A 8 -15.13 4.77 -10.84
N LEU A 9 -15.21 6.10 -10.72
CA LEU A 9 -14.13 6.95 -10.21
C LEU A 9 -13.93 6.79 -8.70
N MET A 10 -14.92 6.28 -7.97
CA MET A 10 -14.79 6.03 -6.54
C MET A 10 -13.72 4.99 -6.24
N CYS A 11 -12.98 5.20 -5.14
CA CYS A 11 -12.01 4.26 -4.61
C CYS A 11 -12.66 2.90 -4.36
N VAL A 12 -12.10 1.85 -4.94
CA VAL A 12 -12.64 0.49 -4.80
C VAL A 12 -12.51 -0.08 -3.40
N PHE A 13 -11.64 0.50 -2.57
CA PHE A 13 -11.40 0.01 -1.21
C PHE A 13 -12.31 0.65 -0.18
N CYS A 14 -12.43 1.98 -0.16
CA CYS A 14 -13.23 2.68 0.85
C CYS A 14 -14.58 3.17 0.33
N GLY A 15 -14.72 3.39 -0.98
CA GLY A 15 -15.91 3.99 -1.58
C GLY A 15 -16.23 5.41 -1.09
N GLN A 16 -15.30 6.13 -0.46
CA GLN A 16 -15.55 7.44 0.16
C GLN A 16 -15.02 8.64 -0.64
N ALA A 17 -14.05 8.44 -1.52
CA ALA A 17 -13.47 9.50 -2.35
C ALA A 17 -13.10 8.96 -3.74
N GLU A 18 -12.77 9.88 -4.65
CA GLU A 18 -12.22 9.54 -5.96
C GLU A 18 -10.89 8.79 -5.82
N GLU A 19 -10.68 7.77 -6.64
CA GLU A 19 -9.44 7.01 -6.67
C GLU A 19 -8.34 7.76 -7.42
N LEU A 20 -7.76 8.73 -6.74
CA LEU A 20 -6.49 9.34 -7.13
C LEU A 20 -5.31 8.54 -6.59
N LEU A 21 -4.10 8.84 -7.05
CA LEU A 21 -2.88 8.14 -6.63
C LEU A 21 -2.65 8.31 -5.12
N GLU A 22 -2.76 9.54 -4.65
CA GLU A 22 -2.56 9.95 -3.27
C GLU A 22 -3.58 9.25 -2.36
N HIS A 23 -4.84 9.27 -2.81
CA HIS A 23 -5.93 8.58 -2.12
C HIS A 23 -5.70 7.07 -2.08
N LEU A 24 -5.39 6.44 -3.21
CA LEU A 24 -5.15 5.01 -3.30
C LEU A 24 -4.05 4.57 -2.34
N PHE A 25 -2.94 5.31 -2.29
CA PHE A 25 -1.77 4.82 -1.59
C PHE A 25 -1.74 5.13 -0.10
N PHE A 26 -2.14 6.31 0.42
CA PHE A 26 -2.19 6.52 1.89
C PHE A 26 -3.28 7.44 2.46
N GLU A 27 -4.12 8.10 1.65
CA GLU A 27 -5.29 8.83 2.22
C GLU A 27 -6.54 7.93 2.35
N CYS A 28 -6.60 6.84 1.60
CA CYS A 28 -7.63 5.82 1.77
C CYS A 28 -7.45 5.11 3.11
N SER A 29 -8.49 5.14 3.94
CA SER A 29 -8.49 4.54 5.27
C SER A 29 -8.12 3.04 5.25
N TYR A 30 -8.51 2.32 4.19
CA TYR A 30 -8.18 0.91 4.02
C TYR A 30 -6.67 0.70 3.83
N THR A 31 -6.06 1.33 2.83
CA THR A 31 -4.63 1.15 2.50
C THR A 31 -3.72 1.75 3.57
N SER A 32 -4.11 2.91 4.13
CA SER A 32 -3.46 3.52 5.28
C SER A 32 -3.42 2.58 6.50
N SER A 33 -4.52 1.86 6.77
CA SER A 33 -4.57 0.90 7.89
C SER A 33 -3.62 -0.29 7.70
N ILE A 34 -3.43 -0.77 6.46
CA ILE A 34 -2.48 -1.86 6.15
C ILE A 34 -1.06 -1.38 6.40
N TRP A 35 -0.73 -0.19 5.90
CA TRP A 35 0.59 0.38 6.11
C TRP A 35 0.89 0.58 7.59
N LYS A 36 -0.08 1.11 8.35
CA LYS A 36 0.04 1.27 9.80
C LYS A 36 0.28 -0.05 10.52
N ARG A 37 -0.41 -1.13 10.13
CA ARG A 37 -0.20 -2.48 10.68
C ARG A 37 1.21 -3.00 10.39
N LEU A 38 1.69 -2.83 9.16
CA LEU A 38 3.05 -3.24 8.76
C LEU A 38 4.14 -2.45 9.50
N LEU A 39 3.96 -1.13 9.66
CA LEU A 39 4.86 -0.30 10.45
C LEU A 39 4.91 -0.76 11.91
N ASN A 40 3.75 -0.99 12.52
CA ASN A 40 3.68 -1.51 13.89
C ASN A 40 4.35 -2.88 14.02
N TRP A 41 4.17 -3.77 13.05
CA TRP A 41 4.86 -5.07 13.00
C TRP A 41 6.39 -4.93 12.93
N MET A 42 6.91 -3.93 12.22
CA MET A 42 8.34 -3.58 12.21
C MET A 42 8.81 -2.82 13.47
N GLY A 43 7.93 -2.60 14.46
CA GLY A 43 8.25 -1.83 15.67
C GLY A 43 8.32 -0.31 15.45
N ILE A 44 7.76 0.20 14.35
CA ILE A 44 7.81 1.63 13.98
C ILE A 44 6.49 2.31 14.36
N GLN A 45 6.55 3.15 15.38
CA GLN A 45 5.40 3.93 15.85
C GLN A 45 5.43 5.35 15.26
N ARG A 46 4.73 5.56 14.14
CA ARG A 46 4.48 6.89 13.58
C ARG A 46 3.07 7.03 13.03
N GLN A 47 2.59 8.25 12.90
CA GLN A 47 1.36 8.53 12.17
C GLN A 47 1.61 8.38 10.67
N ILE A 48 0.63 7.85 9.94
CA ILE A 48 0.68 7.83 8.48
C ILE A 48 0.49 9.26 7.99
N GLN A 49 1.37 9.69 7.10
CA GLN A 49 1.39 11.03 6.51
C GLN A 49 0.85 10.97 5.06
N THR A 50 0.95 12.07 4.31
CA THR A 50 0.54 12.09 2.90
C THR A 50 1.39 11.16 2.05
N TRP A 51 0.94 10.88 0.82
CA TRP A 51 1.69 10.07 -0.14
C TRP A 51 3.13 10.57 -0.34
N GLU A 52 3.31 11.88 -0.52
CA GLU A 52 4.61 12.50 -0.73
C GLU A 52 5.51 12.32 0.50
N GLU A 53 4.96 12.55 1.69
CA GLU A 53 5.71 12.47 2.95
C GLU A 53 6.11 11.02 3.27
N GLU A 54 5.23 10.05 3.00
CA GLU A 54 5.54 8.62 3.11
C GLU A 54 6.63 8.20 2.12
N LEU A 55 6.51 8.62 0.86
CA LEU A 55 7.50 8.30 -0.17
C LEU A 55 8.88 8.90 0.15
N GLN A 56 8.90 10.15 0.64
CA GLN A 56 10.13 10.80 1.10
C GLN A 56 10.74 10.06 2.29
N TRP A 57 9.92 9.68 3.28
CA TRP A 57 10.37 8.95 4.45
C TRP A 57 10.97 7.59 4.07
N VAL A 58 10.27 6.79 3.24
CA VAL A 58 10.78 5.49 2.78
C VAL A 58 12.08 5.65 1.98
N THR A 59 12.15 6.65 1.09
CA THR A 59 13.36 6.95 0.32
C THR A 59 14.54 7.31 1.22
N TYR A 60 14.29 8.10 2.27
CA TYR A 60 15.29 8.44 3.27
C TYR A 60 15.78 7.20 4.03
N GLN A 61 14.88 6.28 4.42
CA GLN A 61 15.27 5.02 5.07
C GLN A 61 16.08 4.11 4.13
N ALA A 62 15.69 4.02 2.85
CA ALA A 62 16.40 3.24 1.83
C ALA A 62 17.87 3.69 1.67
N ARG A 63 18.12 5.01 1.71
CA ARG A 63 19.46 5.60 1.57
C ARG A 63 20.41 5.24 2.71
N LYS A 64 19.91 4.88 3.89
CA LYS A 64 20.75 4.48 5.03
C LYS A 64 21.45 3.12 4.82
N LYS A 65 21.06 2.35 3.80
CA LYS A 65 21.71 1.11 3.30
C LYS A 65 22.11 0.08 4.39
N LYS A 66 21.41 0.03 5.53
CA LYS A 66 21.68 -0.90 6.64
C LYS A 66 20.39 -1.38 7.32
N GLY A 67 20.33 -2.68 7.61
CA GLY A 67 19.32 -3.32 8.47
C GLY A 67 17.88 -2.98 8.09
N ILE A 68 17.19 -2.28 9.01
CA ILE A 68 15.76 -1.96 8.94
C ILE A 68 15.38 -1.12 7.71
N GLY A 69 16.30 -0.31 7.16
CA GLY A 69 15.99 0.52 5.98
C GLY A 69 15.67 -0.30 4.72
N ASN A 70 16.35 -1.45 4.54
CA ASN A 70 16.06 -2.38 3.45
C ASN A 70 14.70 -3.05 3.67
N ILE A 71 14.42 -3.48 4.90
CA ILE A 71 13.14 -4.11 5.26
C ILE A 71 11.98 -3.14 4.99
N ILE A 72 12.07 -1.89 5.46
CA ILE A 72 11.05 -0.85 5.21
C ILE A 72 10.81 -0.69 3.71
N SER A 73 11.88 -0.58 2.92
CA SER A 73 11.79 -0.36 1.47
C SER A 73 11.15 -1.55 0.75
N THR A 74 11.52 -2.78 1.14
CA THR A 74 10.94 -4.01 0.58
C THR A 74 9.47 -4.14 0.95
N VAL A 75 9.12 -3.98 2.24
CA VAL A 75 7.73 -4.03 2.71
C VAL A 75 6.87 -2.98 2.00
N PHE A 76 7.38 -1.76 1.84
CA PHE A 76 6.67 -0.71 1.12
C PHE A 76 6.43 -1.07 -0.35
N GLY A 77 7.46 -1.53 -1.07
CA GLY A 77 7.31 -1.97 -2.45
C GLY A 77 6.30 -3.12 -2.62
N MET A 78 6.33 -4.10 -1.71
CA MET A 78 5.36 -5.21 -1.71
C MET A 78 3.94 -4.74 -1.40
N LEU A 79 3.78 -3.77 -0.51
CA LEU A 79 2.48 -3.16 -0.21
C LEU A 79 1.91 -2.47 -1.44
N LEU A 80 2.69 -1.61 -2.12
CA LEU A 80 2.25 -0.91 -3.33
C LEU A 80 1.82 -1.91 -4.42
N HIS A 81 2.62 -2.95 -4.62
CA HIS A 81 2.30 -4.02 -5.56
C HIS A 81 1.00 -4.74 -5.19
N SER A 82 0.80 -5.08 -3.91
CA SER A 82 -0.39 -5.79 -3.44
C SER A 82 -1.65 -4.93 -3.58
N ILE A 83 -1.57 -3.65 -3.23
CA ILE A 83 -2.66 -2.68 -3.42
C ILE A 83 -3.05 -2.60 -4.89
N TRP A 84 -2.06 -2.44 -5.78
CA TRP A 84 -2.30 -2.33 -7.22
C TRP A 84 -2.94 -3.61 -7.80
N ARG A 85 -2.41 -4.78 -7.40
CA ARG A 85 -2.95 -6.09 -7.78
C ARG A 85 -4.40 -6.24 -7.36
N ASP A 86 -4.70 -6.00 -6.08
CA ASP A 86 -6.04 -6.16 -5.52
C ASP A 86 -7.02 -5.16 -6.14
N ARG A 87 -6.61 -3.91 -6.34
CA ARG A 87 -7.39 -2.87 -7.05
C ARG A 87 -7.81 -3.35 -8.44
N ASN A 88 -6.89 -3.92 -9.21
CA ASN A 88 -7.19 -4.42 -10.55
C ASN A 88 -8.09 -5.66 -10.53
N ALA A 89 -7.88 -6.56 -9.56
CA ALA A 89 -8.73 -7.73 -9.39
C ALA A 89 -10.18 -7.31 -9.07
N ILE A 90 -10.38 -6.37 -8.15
CA ILE A 90 -11.72 -5.85 -7.80
C ILE A 90 -12.36 -5.18 -9.03
N ARG A 91 -11.61 -4.35 -9.77
CA ARG A 91 -12.17 -3.60 -10.91
C ARG A 91 -12.54 -4.45 -12.11
N PHE A 92 -11.76 -5.47 -12.41
CA PHE A 92 -11.84 -6.15 -13.71
C PHE A 92 -12.11 -7.65 -13.62
N GLN A 93 -12.04 -8.24 -12.43
CA GLN A 93 -12.06 -9.70 -12.25
C GLN A 93 -12.97 -10.15 -11.11
N SER A 94 -13.89 -9.29 -10.65
CA SER A 94 -14.77 -9.55 -9.49
C SER A 94 -13.99 -10.02 -8.24
N GLY A 95 -12.77 -9.50 -8.08
CA GLY A 95 -11.88 -9.88 -6.99
C GLY A 95 -12.32 -9.34 -5.63
N CYS A 96 -11.62 -9.79 -4.59
CA CYS A 96 -11.76 -9.27 -3.23
C CYS A 96 -10.38 -8.92 -2.66
N THR A 97 -10.37 -8.19 -1.56
CA THR A 97 -9.14 -7.84 -0.84
C THR A 97 -9.28 -8.18 0.64
N SER A 98 -8.16 -8.49 1.28
CA SER A 98 -8.10 -8.67 2.74
C SER A 98 -6.81 -8.04 3.27
N ALA A 99 -6.98 -7.00 4.08
CA ALA A 99 -5.89 -6.31 4.75
C ALA A 99 -5.04 -7.29 5.59
N GLU A 100 -5.69 -8.29 6.19
CA GLU A 100 -5.03 -9.33 6.95
C GLU A 100 -4.19 -10.24 6.03
N GLN A 101 -4.75 -10.67 4.90
CA GLN A 101 -4.01 -11.50 3.95
C GLN A 101 -2.80 -10.76 3.38
N ILE A 102 -2.95 -9.49 2.99
CA ILE A 102 -1.84 -8.66 2.52
C ILE A 102 -0.74 -8.58 3.59
N CYS A 103 -1.11 -8.28 4.84
CA CYS A 103 -0.13 -8.24 5.94
C CYS A 103 0.59 -9.59 6.11
N ARG A 104 -0.15 -10.70 6.10
CA ARG A 104 0.41 -12.05 6.24
C ARG A 104 1.36 -12.41 5.10
N ASP A 105 0.99 -12.13 3.86
CA ASP A 105 1.82 -12.44 2.68
C ASP A 105 3.15 -11.68 2.73
N ILE A 106 3.08 -10.39 3.05
CA ILE A 106 4.27 -9.52 3.14
C ILE A 106 5.17 -9.96 4.29
N THR A 107 4.62 -10.15 5.48
CA THR A 107 5.41 -10.54 6.66
C THR A 107 6.02 -11.94 6.51
N SER A 108 5.31 -12.88 5.87
CA SER A 108 5.83 -14.22 5.58
C SER A 108 7.02 -14.18 4.61
N TYR A 109 6.93 -13.36 3.55
CA TYR A 109 8.02 -13.19 2.60
C TYR A 109 9.30 -12.66 3.24
N ILE A 110 9.18 -11.73 4.20
CA ILE A 110 10.33 -11.15 4.91
C ILE A 110 10.96 -12.15 5.89
N HIS A 111 10.21 -13.05 6.53
CA HIS A 111 10.79 -14.05 7.44
C HIS A 111 11.45 -15.23 6.71
N ILE A 112 11.06 -15.50 5.46
CA ILE A 112 11.60 -16.61 4.66
C ILE A 112 12.98 -16.26 4.06
N LYS A 113 13.32 -14.97 3.95
CA LYS A 113 14.59 -14.49 3.38
C LYS A 113 15.49 -13.82 4.42
#